data_AF-A0A8X6I4G6-F1
#
_entry.id   AF-A0A8X6I4G6-F1
#
_cell.length_a   1.000
_cell.length_b   1.000
_cell.length_c   1.000
_cell.angle_alpha   90.00
_cell.angle_beta   90.00
_cell.angle_gamma   90.00
#
_symmetry.space_group_name_H-M   'P 1'
#
loop_
_entity.id
_entity.type
_entity.pdbx_description
1 polymer ?
#
loop_
_entity_poly.entity_id
_entity_poly.type
_entity_poly.pdbx_seq_one_letter_code
_entity_poly.pdbx_strand_id
1 'polypeptide(L)'
;MTCGCSVHPFFKECLVNFPGDSYDLHNSELYQRELKDHQGEPVCLLVHNSEILPIINKCSSFTKLQRIIAWCMRFKENARNPLQRTTGNLTEPELSAALICLVRSVQFVFRRHIDIYEDIQCIMKGEKLSNSSKLLNLSPFLDEKNVLRVGGRLQHSELPLNHKHPMLIHNNCNICDLIIDHYHVFYLHTGAILTYTILDHKW
;
A
#
# COMPACT_ATOMS: atom_id res chain seq x y z
N MET A 1 35.99 26.69 12.40
CA MET A 1 35.06 26.72 11.24
C MET A 1 34.57 25.31 11.01
N THR A 2 33.45 24.95 11.64
CA THR A 2 32.80 23.64 11.46
C THR A 2 31.47 23.91 10.78
N CYS A 3 31.32 23.43 9.55
CA CYS A 3 30.09 23.55 8.78
C CYS A 3 28.96 22.80 9.50
N GLY A 4 27.96 23.57 9.95
CA GLY A 4 26.66 23.01 10.33
C GLY A 4 25.93 22.58 9.07
N CYS A 5 25.94 21.27 8.77
CA CYS A 5 24.96 20.69 7.86
C CYS A 5 23.63 20.60 8.61
N SER A 6 22.83 21.65 8.51
CA SER A 6 21.40 21.62 8.79
C SER A 6 20.74 20.63 7.83
N VAL A 7 20.33 19.48 8.36
CA VAL A 7 19.55 18.50 7.61
C VAL A 7 18.21 19.13 7.27
N HIS A 8 17.97 19.35 5.98
CA HIS A 8 16.76 19.95 5.44
C HIS A 8 15.51 19.15 5.87
N PRO A 9 14.36 19.78 6.19
CA PRO A 9 13.17 19.10 6.74
C PRO A 9 12.50 18.05 5.83
N PHE A 10 13.06 17.78 4.66
CA PHE A 10 12.45 16.92 3.63
C PHE A 10 12.67 15.42 3.86
N PHE A 11 13.64 15.03 4.69
CA PHE A 11 13.95 13.62 4.96
C PHE A 11 13.09 12.97 6.06
N LYS A 12 12.08 13.68 6.60
CA LYS A 12 11.30 13.21 7.75
C LYS A 12 10.11 12.31 7.40
N GLU A 13 9.82 12.06 6.12
CA GLU A 13 8.67 11.26 5.69
C GLU A 13 9.06 10.19 4.67
N CYS A 14 9.77 9.16 5.13
CA CYS A 14 9.85 7.89 4.43
C CYS A 14 9.35 6.76 5.33
N LEU A 15 8.17 6.94 5.89
CA LEU A 15 7.42 5.86 6.49
C LEU A 15 6.55 5.24 5.40
N VAL A 16 6.75 3.95 5.14
CA VAL A 16 5.65 3.11 4.64
C VAL A 16 4.66 3.06 5.78
N ASN A 17 3.80 4.08 5.88
CA ASN A 17 2.77 4.16 6.89
C ASN A 17 1.76 3.05 6.57
N PHE A 18 1.85 1.95 7.32
CA PHE A 18 0.74 1.03 7.47
C PHE A 18 -0.32 1.79 8.30
N PRO A 19 -1.62 1.69 7.97
CA PRO A 19 -2.64 2.42 8.71
C PRO A 19 -2.52 2.09 10.22
N GLY A 20 -2.26 3.11 11.04
CA GLY A 20 -1.93 3.00 12.47
C GLY A 20 -0.60 3.67 12.89
N ASP A 21 0.20 4.17 11.95
CA ASP A 21 1.52 4.76 12.25
C ASP A 21 1.47 6.22 12.75
N SER A 22 0.58 6.53 13.73
CA SER A 22 0.65 7.78 14.52
C SER A 22 0.95 7.56 16.01
N TYR A 23 1.45 6.39 16.39
CA TYR A 23 1.80 6.10 17.78
C TYR A 23 3.25 5.68 17.86
N ASP A 24 4.04 6.50 18.58
CA ASP A 24 5.41 6.26 18.96
C ASP A 24 5.56 4.82 19.50
N LEU A 25 6.22 3.97 18.73
CA LEU A 25 6.72 2.65 19.18
C LEU A 25 7.55 2.75 20.47
N HIS A 26 8.03 3.96 20.80
CA HIS A 26 8.84 4.23 21.98
C HIS A 26 8.06 4.21 23.31
N ASN A 27 6.73 4.32 23.29
CA ASN A 27 5.88 4.47 24.48
C ASN A 27 5.08 3.22 24.89
N SER A 28 5.27 2.06 24.25
CA SER A 28 4.64 0.83 24.74
C SER A 28 5.32 0.38 26.04
N GLU A 29 4.61 0.41 27.16
CA GLU A 29 5.10 -0.06 28.48
C GLU A 29 5.64 -1.50 28.44
N LEU A 30 5.17 -2.32 27.49
CA LEU A 30 5.66 -3.68 27.25
C LEU A 30 7.06 -3.68 26.61
N TYR A 31 7.32 -2.78 25.67
CA TYR A 31 8.65 -2.61 25.05
C TYR A 31 9.69 -2.12 26.07
N GLN A 32 9.28 -1.20 26.95
CA GLN A 32 10.12 -0.70 28.04
C GLN A 32 10.36 -1.73 29.15
N ARG A 33 9.50 -2.76 29.28
CA ARG A 33 9.68 -3.88 30.22
C ARG A 33 10.70 -4.89 29.73
N GLU A 34 10.62 -5.31 28.46
CA GLU A 34 11.55 -6.32 27.92
C GLU A 34 13.00 -5.83 27.83
N LEU A 35 13.22 -4.52 27.65
CA LEU A 35 14.57 -3.92 27.64
C LEU A 35 15.26 -3.89 29.02
N LYS A 36 14.52 -4.01 30.13
CA LYS A 36 15.11 -3.93 31.48
C LYS A 36 15.80 -5.22 31.94
N ASP A 37 15.52 -6.36 31.30
CA ASP A 37 15.97 -7.68 31.77
C ASP A 37 17.16 -8.27 30.98
N HIS A 38 17.76 -7.51 30.05
CA HIS A 38 18.91 -7.98 29.28
C HIS A 38 20.14 -7.08 29.47
N GLN A 39 21.17 -7.60 30.14
CA GLN A 39 22.51 -6.99 30.27
C GLN A 39 23.35 -7.07 28.96
N GLY A 40 22.73 -7.43 27.83
CA GLY A 40 23.40 -7.45 26.53
C GLY A 40 23.22 -6.13 25.79
N GLU A 41 24.20 -5.75 24.96
CA GLU A 41 24.07 -4.58 24.09
C GLU A 41 22.76 -4.69 23.28
N PRO A 42 21.92 -3.65 23.25
CA PRO A 42 20.67 -3.68 22.52
C PRO A 42 20.96 -3.85 21.02
N VAL A 43 20.64 -5.02 20.48
CA VAL A 43 20.70 -5.28 19.04
C VAL A 43 19.51 -4.56 18.40
N CYS A 44 19.75 -3.33 17.94
CA CYS A 44 18.78 -2.60 17.14
C CYS A 44 18.82 -3.13 15.70
N LEU A 45 17.75 -3.80 15.27
CA LEU A 45 17.50 -4.05 13.85
C LEU A 45 17.14 -2.72 13.19
N LEU A 46 18.13 -2.05 12.59
CA LEU A 46 17.91 -0.95 11.66
C LEU A 46 17.27 -1.50 10.38
N VAL A 47 15.94 -1.57 10.37
CA VAL A 47 15.18 -1.89 9.15
C VAL A 47 15.22 -0.66 8.26
N HIS A 48 16.19 -0.63 7.33
CA HIS A 48 16.12 0.29 6.19
C HIS A 48 14.85 -0.03 5.39
N ASN A 49 14.05 1.00 5.08
CA ASN A 49 12.82 0.96 4.28
C ASN A 49 12.74 -0.26 3.37
N SER A 50 12.09 -1.32 3.84
CA SER A 50 11.94 -2.54 3.07
C SER A 50 10.84 -2.30 2.05
N GLU A 51 11.24 -2.04 0.82
CA GLU A 51 10.31 -1.96 -0.30
C GLU A 51 9.58 -3.31 -0.44
N ILE A 52 8.27 -3.28 -0.66
CA ILE A 52 7.48 -4.52 -0.87
C ILE A 52 7.75 -5.12 -2.27
N LEU A 53 8.33 -4.34 -3.18
CA LEU A 53 8.61 -4.72 -4.57
C LEU A 53 9.40 -6.03 -4.73
N PRO A 54 10.48 -6.31 -3.96
CA PRO A 54 11.21 -7.56 -4.12
C PRO A 54 10.37 -8.79 -3.76
N ILE A 55 9.40 -8.64 -2.84
CA ILE A 55 8.45 -9.72 -2.49
C ILE A 55 7.44 -9.90 -3.63
N ILE A 56 6.91 -8.80 -4.16
CA ILE A 56 5.97 -8.80 -5.30
C ILE A 56 6.59 -9.51 -6.50
N ASN A 57 7.83 -9.15 -6.86
CA ASN A 57 8.52 -9.68 -8.03
C ASN A 57 8.97 -11.14 -7.89
N LYS A 58 8.99 -11.67 -6.66
CA LYS A 58 9.30 -13.09 -6.38
C LYS A 58 8.04 -13.96 -6.26
N CYS A 59 6.85 -13.36 -6.30
CA CYS A 59 5.60 -14.10 -6.25
C CYS A 59 5.05 -14.35 -7.66
N SER A 60 4.56 -15.58 -7.88
CA SER A 60 3.86 -16.00 -9.09
C SER A 60 2.35 -16.19 -8.88
N SER A 61 1.84 -15.83 -7.68
CA SER A 61 0.43 -15.96 -7.33
C SER A 61 0.00 -14.77 -6.49
N PHE A 62 -1.04 -14.08 -6.94
CA PHE A 62 -1.65 -12.97 -6.21
C PHE A 62 -2.16 -13.41 -4.83
N THR A 63 -2.86 -14.55 -4.74
CA THR A 63 -3.39 -15.07 -3.47
C THR A 63 -2.25 -15.37 -2.48
N LYS A 64 -1.15 -15.94 -2.95
CA LYS A 64 0.04 -16.18 -2.10
C LYS A 64 0.63 -14.87 -1.61
N LEU A 65 0.83 -13.90 -2.50
CA LEU A 65 1.37 -12.58 -2.19
C LEU A 65 0.49 -11.86 -1.15
N GLN A 66 -0.83 -11.78 -1.38
CA GLN A 66 -1.78 -11.14 -0.48
C GLN A 66 -1.76 -11.79 0.92
N ARG A 67 -1.71 -13.12 0.99
CA ARG A 67 -1.62 -13.84 2.27
C ARG A 67 -0.30 -13.59 3.00
N ILE A 68 0.83 -13.54 2.29
CA ILE A 68 2.14 -13.20 2.90
C ILE A 68 2.05 -11.82 3.55
N ILE A 69 1.56 -10.82 2.82
CA ILE A 69 1.43 -9.45 3.35
C ILE A 69 0.46 -9.42 4.54
N ALA A 70 -0.68 -10.12 4.47
CA ALA A 70 -1.64 -10.19 5.57
C ALA A 70 -1.01 -10.80 6.83
N TRP A 71 -0.22 -11.87 6.69
CA TRP A 71 0.51 -12.47 7.82
C TRP A 71 1.59 -11.53 8.38
N CYS A 72 2.33 -10.82 7.54
CA CYS A 72 3.29 -9.80 7.99
C CYS A 72 2.60 -8.70 8.79
N MET A 73 1.44 -8.22 8.32
CA MET A 73 0.65 -7.20 9.03
C MET A 73 0.12 -7.72 10.37
N ARG A 74 -0.45 -8.93 10.42
CA ARG A 74 -0.90 -9.55 11.68
C ARG A 74 0.26 -9.77 12.64
N PHE A 75 1.41 -10.21 12.15
CA PHE A 75 2.61 -10.38 12.98
C PHE A 75 3.02 -9.05 13.62
N LYS A 76 3.11 -7.97 12.82
CA LYS A 76 3.40 -6.62 13.31
C LYS A 76 2.43 -6.21 14.42
N GLU A 77 1.13 -6.45 14.21
CA GLU A 77 0.09 -6.09 15.18
C GLU A 77 0.18 -6.91 16.47
N ASN A 78 0.34 -8.23 16.36
CA ASN A 78 0.51 -9.12 17.50
C ASN A 78 1.78 -8.84 18.31
N ALA A 79 2.85 -8.41 17.65
CA ALA A 79 4.09 -8.01 18.30
C ALA A 79 3.92 -6.68 19.05
N ARG A 80 3.10 -5.76 18.54
CA ARG A 80 2.74 -4.51 19.22
C ARG A 80 1.79 -4.73 20.40
N ASN A 81 0.89 -5.70 20.28
CA ASN A 81 -0.19 -5.99 21.24
C ASN A 81 -0.15 -7.45 21.76
N PRO A 82 0.90 -7.85 22.52
CA PRO A 82 1.12 -9.24 22.93
C PRO A 82 0.03 -9.80 23.86
N LEU A 83 -0.74 -8.93 24.54
CA LEU A 83 -1.85 -9.33 25.41
C LEU A 83 -3.16 -9.60 24.66
N GLN A 84 -3.29 -9.13 23.42
CA GLN A 84 -4.51 -9.23 22.60
C GLN A 84 -4.19 -9.79 21.21
N ARG A 85 -3.51 -10.93 21.19
CA ARG A 85 -3.06 -11.55 19.95
C ARG A 85 -4.22 -12.11 19.15
N THR A 86 -4.27 -11.76 17.88
CA THR A 86 -5.14 -12.41 16.90
C THR A 86 -4.52 -13.73 16.46
N THR A 87 -5.31 -14.80 16.49
CA THR A 87 -4.87 -16.17 16.12
C THR A 87 -5.86 -16.82 15.14
N GLY A 88 -5.51 -17.99 14.61
CA GLY A 88 -6.35 -18.71 13.64
C GLY A 88 -6.17 -18.27 12.19
N ASN A 89 -7.16 -18.51 11.35
CA ASN A 89 -7.08 -18.23 9.91
C ASN A 89 -7.10 -16.73 9.61
N LEU A 90 -6.56 -16.33 8.45
CA LEU A 90 -6.70 -14.96 7.96
C LEU A 90 -8.17 -14.67 7.65
N THR A 91 -8.63 -13.51 8.10
CA THR A 91 -9.98 -13.00 7.87
C THR A 91 -10.05 -12.18 6.58
N GLU A 92 -11.24 -11.97 6.04
CA GLU A 92 -11.44 -11.11 4.87
C GLU A 92 -10.94 -9.67 5.10
N PRO A 93 -11.19 -9.02 6.25
CA PRO A 93 -10.67 -7.68 6.51
C PRO A 93 -9.15 -7.59 6.46
N GLU A 94 -8.44 -8.62 6.92
CA GLU A 94 -6.98 -8.67 6.86
C GLU A 94 -6.47 -8.86 5.44
N LEU A 95 -7.15 -9.68 4.63
CA LEU A 95 -6.83 -9.82 3.21
C LEU A 95 -7.10 -8.51 2.45
N SER A 96 -8.20 -7.82 2.77
CA SER A 96 -8.53 -6.51 2.22
C SER A 96 -7.48 -5.45 2.62
N ALA A 97 -7.09 -5.41 3.88
CA ALA A 97 -6.03 -4.52 4.37
C ALA A 97 -4.67 -4.81 3.70
N ALA A 98 -4.34 -6.09 3.48
CA ALA A 98 -3.13 -6.50 2.77
C ALA A 98 -3.14 -6.07 1.30
N LEU A 99 -4.29 -6.17 0.62
CA LEU A 99 -4.44 -5.65 -0.73
C LEU A 99 -4.23 -4.13 -0.78
N ILE A 100 -4.88 -3.38 0.11
CA ILE A 100 -4.71 -1.92 0.19
C ILE A 100 -3.24 -1.57 0.47
N CYS A 101 -2.58 -2.30 1.36
CA CYS A 101 -1.15 -2.12 1.63
C CYS A 101 -0.31 -2.34 0.37
N LEU A 102 -0.52 -3.44 -0.36
CA LEU A 102 0.17 -3.74 -1.61
C LEU A 102 0.00 -2.61 -2.64
N VAL A 103 -1.24 -2.19 -2.88
CA VAL A 103 -1.57 -1.11 -3.82
C VAL A 103 -0.87 0.17 -3.43
N ARG A 104 -0.96 0.57 -2.15
CA ARG A 104 -0.29 1.78 -1.64
C ARG A 104 1.22 1.73 -1.83
N SER A 105 1.85 0.60 -1.52
CA SER A 105 3.29 0.44 -1.67
C SER A 105 3.73 0.55 -3.12
N VAL A 106 2.96 -0.06 -4.03
CA VAL A 106 3.20 0.04 -5.47
C VAL A 106 3.01 1.48 -5.95
N GLN A 107 1.89 2.11 -5.62
CA GLN A 107 1.65 3.52 -5.95
C GLN A 107 2.77 4.41 -5.41
N PHE A 108 3.21 4.23 -4.17
CA PHE A 108 4.29 5.01 -3.56
C PHE A 108 5.59 4.96 -4.35
N VAL A 109 5.98 3.76 -4.82
CA VAL A 109 7.16 3.58 -5.67
C VAL A 109 6.99 4.34 -6.98
N PHE A 110 5.85 4.17 -7.64
CA PHE A 110 5.60 4.80 -8.95
C PHE A 110 5.39 6.31 -8.86
N ARG A 111 4.98 6.85 -7.71
CA ARG A 111 4.93 8.31 -7.49
C ARG A 111 6.29 8.96 -7.68
N ARG A 112 7.40 8.24 -7.44
CA ARG A 112 8.76 8.76 -7.67
C ARG A 112 9.17 8.80 -9.14
N HIS A 113 8.37 8.22 -10.04
CA HIS A 113 8.64 8.26 -11.47
C HIS A 113 8.40 9.66 -12.00
N ILE A 114 9.35 10.19 -12.78
CA ILE A 114 9.38 11.60 -13.17
C ILE A 114 8.11 12.04 -13.93
N ASP A 115 7.54 11.14 -14.73
CA ASP A 115 6.36 11.41 -15.57
C ASP A 115 5.04 11.56 -14.80
N ILE A 116 5.00 11.11 -13.54
CA ILE A 116 3.78 11.07 -12.72
C ILE A 116 3.95 11.85 -11.41
N TYR A 117 5.20 12.14 -11.00
CA TYR A 117 5.49 12.82 -9.75
C TYR A 117 4.76 14.17 -9.61
N GLU A 118 4.82 15.02 -10.63
CA GLU A 118 4.16 16.33 -10.62
C GLU A 118 2.64 16.21 -10.45
N ASP A 119 2.01 15.31 -11.22
CA ASP A 119 0.58 15.05 -11.14
C ASP A 119 0.16 14.64 -9.72
N ILE A 120 0.95 13.78 -9.09
CA ILE A 120 0.69 13.31 -7.73
C ILE A 120 0.80 14.44 -6.71
N GLN A 121 1.80 15.33 -6.86
CA GLN A 121 1.93 16.48 -5.98
C GLN A 121 0.74 17.42 -6.10
N CYS A 122 0.26 17.68 -7.32
CA CYS A 122 -0.95 18.47 -7.54
C CYS A 122 -2.17 17.81 -6.89
N ILE A 123 -2.36 16.51 -7.07
CA ILE A 123 -3.48 15.76 -6.46
C ILE A 123 -3.42 15.84 -4.93
N MET A 124 -2.24 15.69 -4.33
CA MET A 124 -2.06 15.80 -2.87
C MET A 124 -2.38 17.20 -2.33
N LYS A 125 -2.16 18.24 -3.12
CA LYS A 125 -2.49 19.64 -2.76
C LYS A 125 -3.91 20.05 -3.13
N GLY A 126 -4.69 19.19 -3.80
CA GLY A 126 -5.99 19.55 -4.36
C GLY A 126 -5.91 20.54 -5.53
N GLU A 127 -4.75 20.63 -6.19
CA GLU A 127 -4.52 21.47 -7.34
C GLU A 127 -4.97 20.78 -8.63
N LYS A 128 -5.23 21.58 -9.67
CA LYS A 128 -5.57 21.05 -11.00
C LYS A 128 -4.34 20.45 -11.66
N LEU A 129 -4.52 19.28 -12.27
CA LEU A 129 -3.51 18.67 -13.12
C LEU A 129 -3.26 19.50 -14.39
N SER A 130 -2.06 19.39 -14.93
CA SER A 130 -1.73 19.96 -16.25
C SER A 130 -2.62 19.36 -17.34
N ASN A 131 -2.96 20.17 -18.35
CA ASN A 131 -3.68 19.70 -19.54
C ASN A 131 -2.92 18.62 -20.33
N SER A 132 -1.60 18.51 -20.12
CA SER A 132 -0.75 17.47 -20.74
C SER A 132 -0.65 16.19 -19.89
N SER A 133 -1.25 16.14 -18.70
CA SER A 133 -1.19 14.99 -17.82
C SER A 133 -1.92 13.79 -18.42
N LYS A 134 -1.28 12.61 -18.36
CA LYS A 134 -1.90 11.34 -18.74
C LYS A 134 -2.99 10.92 -17.75
N LEU A 135 -2.94 11.43 -16.51
CA LEU A 135 -3.90 11.11 -15.47
C LEU A 135 -5.15 11.99 -15.53
N LEU A 136 -5.11 13.16 -16.20
CA LEU A 136 -6.22 14.12 -16.23
C LEU A 136 -7.57 13.48 -16.59
N ASN A 137 -7.58 12.62 -17.62
CA ASN A 137 -8.80 11.95 -18.10
C ASN A 137 -9.38 10.93 -17.10
N LEU A 138 -8.59 10.48 -16.13
CA LEU A 138 -9.01 9.54 -15.09
C LEU A 138 -9.63 10.26 -13.88
N SER A 139 -9.63 11.60 -13.86
CA SER A 139 -10.09 12.42 -12.72
C SER A 139 -9.57 11.89 -11.37
N PRO A 140 -8.24 11.72 -11.22
CA PRO A 140 -7.66 10.97 -10.12
C PRO A 140 -7.79 11.72 -8.79
N PHE A 141 -7.98 10.98 -7.72
CA PHE A 141 -8.02 11.53 -6.36
C PHE A 141 -7.47 10.54 -5.33
N LEU A 142 -7.14 11.02 -4.13
CA LEU A 142 -6.77 10.18 -3.00
C LEU A 142 -7.99 9.91 -2.13
N ASP A 143 -8.25 8.64 -1.83
CA ASP A 143 -9.28 8.26 -0.87
C ASP A 143 -8.83 8.44 0.59
N GLU A 144 -9.73 8.16 1.53
CA GLU A 144 -9.46 8.21 2.98
C GLU A 144 -8.34 7.25 3.42
N LYS A 145 -8.09 6.20 2.62
CA LYS A 145 -7.00 5.25 2.82
C LYS A 145 -5.75 5.65 2.03
N ASN A 146 -5.63 6.89 1.57
CA ASN A 146 -4.53 7.42 0.74
C ASN A 146 -4.19 6.57 -0.50
N VAL A 147 -5.18 5.85 -1.03
CA VAL A 147 -5.08 5.11 -2.28
C VAL A 147 -5.47 6.05 -3.42
N LEU A 148 -4.64 6.10 -4.45
CA LEU A 148 -4.96 6.82 -5.68
C LEU A 148 -6.05 6.06 -6.45
N ARG A 149 -7.16 6.72 -6.77
CA ARG A 149 -8.34 6.14 -7.42
C ARG A 149 -8.83 6.98 -8.60
N VAL A 150 -9.62 6.35 -9.46
CA VAL A 150 -10.31 6.97 -10.60
C VAL A 150 -11.61 7.65 -10.14
N GLY A 151 -11.84 8.89 -10.59
CA GLY A 151 -13.07 9.64 -10.34
C GLY A 151 -13.96 9.78 -11.59
N GLY A 152 -14.95 10.69 -11.50
CA GLY A 152 -15.71 11.14 -12.68
C GLY A 152 -17.07 10.46 -12.86
N ARG A 153 -17.27 9.79 -14.00
CA ARG A 153 -18.61 9.45 -14.56
C ARG A 153 -19.56 8.74 -13.60
N LEU A 154 -19.03 7.87 -12.74
CA LEU A 154 -19.82 7.06 -11.81
C LEU A 154 -19.99 7.68 -10.42
N GLN A 155 -19.46 8.88 -10.16
CA GLN A 155 -19.41 9.48 -8.82
C GLN A 155 -20.78 9.52 -8.10
N HIS A 156 -21.88 9.75 -8.83
CA HIS A 156 -23.24 9.83 -8.30
C HIS A 156 -24.04 8.52 -8.39
N SER A 157 -23.41 7.41 -8.80
CA SER A 157 -24.08 6.10 -8.85
C SER A 157 -24.21 5.47 -7.46
N GLU A 158 -25.12 4.52 -7.30
CA GLU A 158 -25.25 3.71 -6.08
C GLU A 158 -24.30 2.49 -6.06
N LEU A 159 -23.29 2.48 -6.93
CA LEU A 159 -22.35 1.37 -7.03
C LEU A 159 -21.40 1.30 -5.81
N PRO A 160 -20.93 0.09 -5.46
CA PRO A 160 -19.89 -0.09 -4.45
C PRO A 160 -18.65 0.74 -4.75
N LEU A 161 -17.93 1.15 -3.69
CA LEU A 161 -16.78 2.06 -3.79
C LEU A 161 -15.74 1.63 -4.84
N ASN A 162 -15.33 0.36 -4.86
CA ASN A 162 -14.28 -0.10 -5.79
C ASN A 162 -14.76 -0.02 -7.24
N HIS A 163 -16.01 -0.42 -7.52
CA HIS A 163 -16.59 -0.32 -8.85
C HIS A 163 -16.84 1.13 -9.29
N LYS A 164 -17.18 2.00 -8.34
CA LYS A 164 -17.37 3.44 -8.58
C LYS A 164 -16.05 4.17 -8.80
N HIS A 165 -15.05 3.84 -7.99
CA HIS A 165 -13.74 4.47 -7.90
C HIS A 165 -12.64 3.41 -7.86
N PRO A 166 -12.33 2.76 -9.02
CA PRO A 166 -11.29 1.75 -9.09
C PRO A 166 -9.93 2.27 -8.62
N MET A 167 -9.15 1.39 -8.00
CA MET A 167 -7.78 1.73 -7.58
C MET A 167 -6.85 1.87 -8.80
N LEU A 168 -6.05 2.94 -8.85
CA LEU A 168 -5.08 3.12 -9.93
C LEU A 168 -3.80 2.36 -9.63
N ILE A 169 -3.44 1.37 -10.45
CA ILE A 169 -2.11 0.78 -10.44
C ILE A 169 -1.40 1.11 -11.75
N HIS A 170 -0.11 1.43 -11.66
CA HIS A 170 0.74 1.58 -12.82
C HIS A 170 0.84 0.24 -13.59
N ASN A 171 0.65 0.29 -14.91
CA ASN A 171 0.66 -0.89 -15.78
C ASN A 171 1.98 -1.68 -15.73
N ASN A 172 3.12 -1.00 -15.56
CA ASN A 172 4.43 -1.65 -15.49
C ASN A 172 4.77 -2.19 -14.10
N CYS A 173 3.91 -3.03 -13.51
CA CYS A 173 4.17 -3.66 -12.22
C CYS A 173 3.70 -5.12 -12.22
N ASN A 174 4.54 -6.04 -11.72
CA ASN A 174 4.23 -7.47 -11.65
C ASN A 174 2.92 -7.76 -10.87
N ILE A 175 2.51 -6.89 -9.93
CA ILE A 175 1.24 -7.07 -9.23
C ILE A 175 0.04 -7.01 -10.20
N CYS A 176 0.09 -6.18 -11.25
CA CYS A 176 -0.98 -6.07 -12.23
C CYS A 176 -1.16 -7.40 -12.96
N ASP A 177 -0.04 -7.97 -13.43
CA ASP A 177 -0.03 -9.27 -14.10
C ASP A 177 -0.56 -10.37 -13.17
N LEU A 178 -0.11 -10.39 -11.91
CA LEU A 178 -0.59 -11.34 -10.91
C LEU A 178 -2.11 -11.23 -10.65
N ILE A 179 -2.66 -10.01 -10.62
CA ILE A 179 -4.10 -9.78 -10.42
C ILE A 179 -4.89 -10.24 -11.64
N ILE A 180 -4.43 -9.88 -12.85
CA ILE A 180 -5.07 -10.28 -14.11
C ILE A 180 -5.08 -11.81 -14.22
N ASP A 181 -3.91 -12.45 -14.02
CA ASP A 181 -3.76 -13.90 -14.06
C ASP A 181 -4.62 -14.59 -13.00
N HIS A 182 -4.70 -14.02 -11.79
CA HIS A 182 -5.55 -14.55 -10.74
C HIS A 182 -7.01 -14.64 -11.18
N TYR A 183 -7.57 -13.56 -11.71
CA TYR A 183 -8.96 -13.55 -12.15
C TYR A 183 -9.17 -14.36 -13.43
N HIS A 184 -8.22 -14.35 -14.35
CA HIS A 184 -8.26 -15.20 -15.54
C HIS A 184 -8.35 -16.69 -15.15
N VAL A 185 -7.48 -17.17 -14.25
CA VAL A 185 -7.47 -18.57 -13.81
C VAL A 185 -8.67 -18.90 -12.92
N PHE A 186 -9.02 -18.01 -11.97
CA PHE A 186 -10.11 -18.23 -11.01
C PHE A 186 -11.47 -18.38 -11.71
N TYR A 187 -11.68 -17.67 -12.82
CA TYR A 187 -12.91 -17.77 -13.61
C TYR A 187 -12.82 -18.78 -14.77
N LEU A 188 -11.89 -19.76 -14.70
CA LEU A 188 -11.74 -20.86 -15.67
C LEU A 188 -11.19 -20.44 -17.04
N HIS A 189 -10.11 -19.64 -17.03
CA HIS A 189 -9.40 -19.19 -18.22
C HIS A 189 -10.27 -18.39 -19.18
N THR A 190 -11.06 -17.46 -18.62
CA THR A 190 -11.94 -16.60 -19.41
C THR A 190 -11.17 -15.83 -20.48
N GLY A 191 -11.82 -15.61 -21.62
CA GLY A 191 -11.29 -14.73 -22.66
C GLY A 191 -11.11 -13.29 -22.14
N ALA A 192 -10.27 -12.52 -22.83
CA ALA A 192 -9.81 -11.20 -22.38
C ALA A 192 -10.95 -10.23 -22.01
N ILE A 193 -12.03 -10.20 -22.80
CA ILE A 193 -13.19 -9.32 -22.55
C ILE A 193 -13.85 -9.64 -21.21
N LEU A 194 -14.07 -10.93 -20.93
CA LEU A 194 -14.70 -11.35 -19.69
C LEU A 194 -13.78 -11.12 -18.49
N THR A 195 -12.48 -11.39 -18.63
CA THR A 195 -11.49 -11.06 -17.59
C THR A 195 -11.50 -9.57 -17.28
N TYR A 196 -11.56 -8.71 -18.30
CA TYR A 196 -11.67 -7.26 -18.12
C TYR A 196 -12.95 -6.87 -17.38
N THR A 197 -14.11 -7.40 -17.77
CA THR A 197 -15.39 -7.12 -17.08
C THR A 197 -15.36 -7.58 -15.62
N ILE A 198 -14.74 -8.73 -15.32
CA ILE A 198 -14.57 -9.20 -13.94
C ILE A 198 -13.70 -8.22 -13.14
N LEU A 199 -12.58 -7.78 -13.73
CA LEU A 199 -11.69 -6.81 -13.09
C LEU A 199 -12.42 -5.50 -12.80
N ASP A 200 -13.15 -4.95 -13.77
CA ASP A 200 -13.92 -3.70 -13.62
C ASP A 200 -14.94 -3.74 -12.48
N HIS A 201 -15.51 -4.92 -12.20
CA HIS A 201 -16.44 -5.11 -11.09
C HIS A 201 -15.78 -5.39 -9.74
N LYS A 202 -14.54 -5.88 -9.71
CA LYS A 202 -13.86 -6.35 -8.49
C LYS A 202 -12.80 -5.37 -7.97
N TRP A 203 -12.28 -4.51 -8.84
CA TRP A 203 -11.10 -3.67 -8.62
C TRP A 203 -11.46 -2.18 -8.49
#